data_AF-A0A1Y3TEV7-F1
#
_entry.id   AF-A0A1Y3TEV7-F1
#
_cell.length_a   1.000
_cell.length_b   1.000
_cell.length_c   1.000
_cell.angle_alpha   90.00
_cell.angle_beta   90.00
_cell.angle_gamma   90.00
#
_symmetry.space_group_name_H-M   'P 1'
#
loop_
_entity.id
_entity.type
_entity.pdbx_description
1 polymer ?
#
loop_
_entity_poly.entity_id
_entity_poly.type
_entity_poly.pdbx_seq_one_letter_code
_entity_poly.pdbx_strand_id
1 'polypeptide(L)'
;MKEYLMIRRLRCTECHRYHNELPDCLVPHKHYEAEVISGVIDGIITSEDADSEDFPSLQTMLRWLQWFQMNLVNIEGFLRNAGYRILGLGEELLFSHASLLDTIRQTHQDWLERILRIIYNSGGFLPAVPW
;
A
#
# COMPACT_ATOMS: atom_id res chain seq x y z
N MET A 1 -14.87 -16.20 -18.93
CA MET A 1 -14.17 -15.23 -19.80
C MET A 1 -12.79 -15.03 -19.19
N LYS A 2 -11.68 -15.05 -19.95
CA LYS A 2 -10.36 -14.76 -19.37
C LYS A 2 -10.14 -13.26 -19.41
N GLU A 3 -9.98 -12.65 -18.24
CA GLU A 3 -9.57 -11.26 -18.13
C GLU A 3 -8.04 -11.17 -18.18
N TYR A 4 -7.54 -10.23 -18.96
CA TYR A 4 -6.12 -9.99 -19.13
C TYR A 4 -5.76 -8.67 -18.46
N LEU A 5 -4.81 -8.71 -17.51
CA LEU A 5 -4.25 -7.53 -16.90
C LEU A 5 -3.02 -7.07 -17.68
N MET A 6 -3.06 -5.84 -18.19
CA MET A 6 -1.90 -5.23 -18.86
C MET A 6 -1.01 -4.58 -17.81
N ILE A 7 0.24 -5.05 -17.69
CA ILE A 7 1.23 -4.49 -16.76
C ILE A 7 2.32 -3.80 -17.57
N ARG A 8 2.48 -2.48 -17.40
CA ARG A 8 3.54 -1.74 -18.11
C ARG A 8 4.92 -2.08 -17.55
N ARG A 9 5.91 -2.11 -18.45
CA ARG A 9 7.33 -2.19 -18.10
C ARG A 9 7.95 -0.81 -18.21
N LEU A 10 8.41 -0.27 -17.09
CA LEU A 10 9.01 1.06 -16.99
C LEU A 10 10.52 0.92 -16.76
N ARG A 11 11.30 1.84 -17.32
CA ARG A 11 12.76 1.90 -17.08
C ARG A 11 13.03 2.78 -15.87
N CYS A 12 13.64 2.23 -14.82
CA CYS A 12 14.00 2.96 -13.62
C CYS A 12 15.12 3.98 -13.90
N THR A 13 14.98 5.19 -13.37
CA THR A 13 16.00 6.25 -13.50
C THR A 13 17.24 6.00 -12.64
N GLU A 14 17.10 5.24 -11.55
CA GLU A 14 18.17 5.01 -10.58
C GLU A 14 19.06 3.81 -10.94
N CYS A 15 18.44 2.66 -11.24
CA CYS A 15 19.18 1.43 -11.53
C CYS A 15 19.29 1.12 -13.04
N HIS A 16 18.62 1.92 -13.89
CA HIS A 16 18.58 1.80 -15.36
C HIS A 16 18.02 0.49 -15.93
N ARG A 17 17.44 -0.38 -15.10
CA ARG A 17 16.79 -1.64 -15.51
C ARG A 17 15.29 -1.45 -15.76
N TYR A 18 14.68 -2.43 -16.41
CA TYR A 18 13.24 -2.48 -16.63
C TYR A 18 12.53 -3.17 -15.45
N HIS A 19 11.53 -2.50 -14.88
CA HIS A 19 10.68 -2.99 -13.80
C HIS A 19 9.23 -3.07 -14.27
N ASN A 20 8.49 -4.02 -13.71
CA ASN A 20 7.04 -4.05 -13.88
C ASN A 20 6.43 -3.02 -12.91
N GLU A 21 5.47 -2.25 -13.40
CA GLU A 21 4.66 -1.44 -12.48
C GLU A 21 3.79 -2.35 -11.60
N LEU A 22 3.49 -1.86 -10.40
CA LEU A 22 2.36 -2.35 -9.61
C LEU A 22 1.10 -1.63 -10.11
N PRO A 23 0.12 -2.34 -10.71
CA PRO A 23 -1.17 -1.76 -11.07
C PRO A 23 -2.01 -1.51 -9.81
N ASP A 24 -3.06 -0.69 -9.94
CA ASP A 24 -3.97 -0.33 -8.84
C ASP A 24 -4.78 -1.52 -8.30
N CYS A 25 -5.10 -2.50 -9.14
CA CYS A 25 -5.84 -3.70 -8.71
C CYS A 25 -4.98 -4.77 -8.02
N LEU A 26 -3.67 -4.56 -7.81
CA LEU A 26 -2.80 -5.52 -7.15
C LEU A 26 -2.26 -4.98 -5.82
N VAL A 27 -2.54 -5.73 -4.76
CA VAL A 27 -2.02 -5.49 -3.41
C VAL A 27 -1.28 -6.73 -2.89
N PRO A 28 -0.41 -6.58 -1.86
CA PRO A 28 0.05 -7.72 -1.07
C PRO A 28 -1.14 -8.55 -0.56
N HIS A 29 -0.92 -9.85 -0.34
CA HIS A 29 -1.99 -10.80 0.04
C HIS A 29 -3.09 -10.99 -1.01
N LYS A 30 -2.68 -11.33 -2.25
CA LYS A 30 -3.54 -11.59 -3.42
C LYS A 30 -4.73 -12.57 -3.24
N HIS A 31 -4.83 -13.22 -2.08
CA HIS A 31 -5.98 -14.08 -1.74
C HIS A 31 -7.16 -13.28 -1.18
N TYR A 32 -6.98 -12.00 -0.85
CA TYR A 32 -7.99 -11.13 -0.29
C TYR A 32 -8.07 -9.84 -1.11
N GLU A 33 -9.28 -9.32 -1.23
CA GLU A 33 -9.51 -8.01 -1.83
C GLU A 33 -8.84 -6.92 -0.99
N ALA A 34 -8.33 -5.89 -1.66
CA ALA A 34 -7.67 -4.77 -0.99
C ALA A 34 -8.59 -4.10 0.05
N GLU A 35 -9.88 -3.98 -0.27
CA GLU A 35 -10.92 -3.46 0.62
C GLU A 35 -11.04 -4.25 1.93
N VAL A 36 -10.86 -5.57 1.88
CA VAL A 36 -10.90 -6.42 3.08
C VAL A 36 -9.68 -6.14 3.96
N ILE A 37 -8.50 -6.02 3.34
CA ILE A 37 -7.25 -5.74 4.07
C ILE A 37 -7.30 -4.34 4.68
N SER A 38 -7.71 -3.32 3.93
CA SER A 38 -7.83 -1.95 4.42
C SER A 38 -8.91 -1.85 5.50
N GLY A 39 -10.06 -2.53 5.33
CA GLY A 39 -11.12 -2.58 6.33
C GLY A 39 -10.66 -3.18 7.65
N VAL A 40 -9.84 -4.22 7.64
CA VAL A 40 -9.21 -4.76 8.86
C VAL A 40 -8.25 -3.74 9.49
N ILE A 41 -7.42 -3.08 8.67
CA ILE A 41 -6.48 -2.05 9.15
C ILE A 41 -7.22 -0.85 9.76
N ASP A 42 -8.36 -0.46 9.20
CA ASP A 42 -9.22 0.63 9.67
C ASP A 42 -10.12 0.22 10.84
N GLY A 43 -10.14 -1.06 11.21
CA GLY A 43 -11.01 -1.60 12.27
C GLY A 43 -12.49 -1.64 11.90
N ILE A 44 -12.81 -1.52 10.60
CA ILE A 44 -14.16 -1.66 10.05
C ILE A 44 -14.54 -3.15 9.97
N ILE A 45 -13.56 -3.99 9.64
CA ILE A 45 -13.72 -5.44 9.54
C ILE A 45 -13.02 -6.09 10.73
N THR A 46 -13.76 -6.93 11.44
CA THR A 46 -13.32 -7.65 12.64
C THR A 46 -13.52 -9.16 12.46
N SER A 47 -12.99 -9.96 13.38
CA SER A 47 -13.22 -11.41 13.35
C SER A 47 -14.68 -11.82 13.56
N GLU A 48 -15.52 -10.91 14.06
CA GLU A 48 -16.95 -11.15 14.26
C GLU A 48 -17.75 -11.04 12.94
N ASP A 49 -17.18 -10.38 11.93
CA ASP A 49 -17.78 -10.20 10.60
C ASP A 49 -17.55 -11.43 9.68
N ALA A 50 -17.02 -12.53 10.24
CA ALA A 50 -16.74 -13.76 9.50
C ALA A 50 -18.03 -14.43 9.03
N ASP A 51 -18.36 -14.22 7.75
CA ASP A 51 -19.59 -14.69 7.11
C ASP A 51 -19.37 -15.85 6.12
N SER A 52 -18.11 -16.16 5.79
CA SER A 52 -17.74 -17.14 4.76
C SER A 52 -16.35 -17.75 4.98
N GLU A 53 -16.05 -18.86 4.30
CA GLU A 53 -14.72 -19.52 4.33
C GLU A 53 -13.62 -18.69 3.67
N ASP A 54 -13.98 -17.80 2.74
CA ASP A 54 -13.05 -16.89 2.04
C ASP A 54 -12.67 -15.68 2.92
N PHE A 55 -13.26 -15.57 4.11
CA PHE A 55 -12.98 -14.50 5.06
C PHE A 55 -11.65 -14.73 5.82
N PRO A 56 -10.85 -13.68 6.07
CA PRO A 56 -9.55 -13.86 6.72
C PRO A 56 -9.67 -14.35 8.15
N SER A 57 -8.82 -15.32 8.52
CA SER A 57 -8.70 -15.75 9.91
C SER A 57 -8.20 -14.60 10.81
N LEU A 58 -8.54 -14.66 12.11
CA LEU A 58 -8.02 -13.72 13.11
C LEU A 58 -6.49 -13.61 13.06
N GLN A 59 -5.78 -14.73 12.89
CA GLN A 59 -4.31 -14.73 12.82
C GLN A 59 -3.80 -13.98 11.57
N THR A 60 -4.52 -14.08 10.45
CA THR A 60 -4.23 -13.33 9.22
C THR A 60 -4.44 -11.84 9.45
N MET A 61 -5.57 -11.45 10.05
CA MET A 61 -5.89 -10.06 10.39
C MET A 61 -4.81 -9.43 11.29
N LEU A 62 -4.42 -10.14 12.36
CA LEU A 62 -3.37 -9.69 13.28
C LEU A 62 -2.03 -9.47 12.56
N ARG A 63 -1.69 -10.32 11.58
CA ARG A 63 -0.48 -10.13 10.78
C ARG A 63 -0.55 -8.88 9.91
N TRP A 64 -1.71 -8.53 9.35
CA TRP A 64 -1.87 -7.28 8.59
C TRP A 64 -1.75 -6.06 9.47
N LEU A 65 -2.38 -6.07 10.64
CA LEU A 65 -2.24 -5.00 11.64
C LEU A 65 -0.78 -4.82 12.06
N GLN A 66 -0.09 -5.92 12.37
CA GLN A 66 1.33 -5.90 12.72
C GLN A 66 2.20 -5.38 11.56
N TRP A 67 1.97 -5.88 10.34
CA TRP A 67 2.66 -5.41 9.14
C TRP A 67 2.51 -3.90 8.96
N PHE A 68 1.27 -3.41 9.09
CA PHE A 68 0.97 -2.00 8.91
C PHE A 68 1.65 -1.14 9.97
N GLN A 69 1.53 -1.51 11.26
CA GLN A 69 2.16 -0.82 12.38
C GLN A 69 3.69 -0.75 12.23
N MET A 70 4.33 -1.87 11.87
CA MET A 70 5.78 -1.93 11.66
C MET A 70 6.25 -1.04 10.51
N ASN A 71 5.38 -0.74 9.55
CA ASN A 71 5.71 -0.01 8.34
C ASN A 71 5.28 1.47 8.35
N LEU A 72 4.61 1.96 9.40
CA LEU A 72 4.08 3.34 9.44
C LEU A 72 5.13 4.40 9.10
N VAL A 73 6.31 4.34 9.72
CA VAL A 73 7.41 5.29 9.49
C VAL A 73 7.95 5.18 8.06
N ASN A 74 8.07 3.96 7.54
CA ASN A 74 8.52 3.72 6.17
C ASN A 74 7.52 4.28 5.15
N ILE A 75 6.22 4.05 5.38
CA ILE A 75 5.13 4.54 4.53
C ILE A 75 5.20 6.07 4.44
N GLU A 76 5.24 6.76 5.58
CA GLU A 76 5.39 8.22 5.61
C GLU A 76 6.64 8.71 4.86
N GLY A 77 7.79 8.08 5.12
CA GLY A 77 9.04 8.41 4.45
C GLY A 77 8.98 8.25 2.93
N PHE A 78 8.42 7.14 2.45
CA PHE A 78 8.25 6.89 1.02
C PHE A 78 7.25 7.86 0.38
N LEU A 79 6.12 8.16 1.03
CA LEU A 79 5.13 9.11 0.50
C LEU A 79 5.75 10.50 0.34
N ARG A 80 6.53 10.96 1.32
CA ARG A 80 7.26 12.24 1.23
C ARG A 80 8.31 12.23 0.12
N ASN A 81 9.10 11.16 0.05
CA ASN A 81 10.14 11.02 -0.96
C ASN A 81 9.54 11.03 -2.38
N ALA A 82 8.45 10.29 -2.61
CA ALA A 82 7.75 10.27 -3.88
C ALA A 82 7.10 11.64 -4.19
N GLY A 83 6.45 12.27 -3.21
CA GLY A 83 5.87 13.60 -3.37
C GLY A 83 6.90 14.66 -3.77
N TYR A 84 8.09 14.62 -3.18
CA TYR A 84 9.20 15.51 -3.54
C TYR A 84 9.82 15.15 -4.90
N ARG A 85 10.29 13.91 -5.08
CA ARG A 85 11.10 13.52 -6.25
C ARG A 85 10.30 13.33 -7.53
N ILE A 86 9.06 12.83 -7.41
CA ILE A 86 8.26 12.39 -8.56
C ILE A 86 7.16 13.41 -8.87
N LEU A 87 6.48 13.92 -7.84
CA LEU A 87 5.36 14.85 -8.01
C LEU A 87 5.80 16.32 -7.96
N GLY A 88 7.03 16.62 -7.53
CA GLY A 88 7.57 17.98 -7.49
C GLY A 88 6.87 18.90 -6.49
N LEU A 89 6.32 18.36 -5.40
CA LEU A 89 5.51 19.09 -4.41
C LEU A 89 6.32 20.03 -3.47
N GLY A 90 7.59 20.28 -3.78
CA GLY A 90 8.46 21.17 -3.02
C GLY A 90 9.07 20.55 -1.76
N GLU A 91 10.12 21.18 -1.23
CA GLU A 91 10.84 20.71 -0.04
C GLU A 91 10.02 20.85 1.24
N GLU A 92 9.05 21.76 1.28
CA GLU A 92 8.15 21.97 2.43
C GLU A 92 7.43 20.68 2.84
N LEU A 93 7.09 19.82 1.87
CA LEU A 93 6.48 18.52 2.11
C LEU A 93 7.36 17.60 2.97
N LEU A 94 8.69 17.67 2.79
CA LEU A 94 9.65 16.83 3.52
C LEU A 94 9.68 17.16 5.00
N PHE A 95 9.45 18.43 5.35
CA PHE A 95 9.51 18.95 6.72
C PHE A 95 8.13 19.10 7.38
N SER A 96 7.05 18.87 6.65
CA SER A 96 5.69 18.96 7.18
C SER A 96 5.45 17.95 8.31
N HIS A 97 4.83 18.40 9.40
CA HIS A 97 4.40 17.52 10.49
C HIS A 97 3.08 16.79 10.21
N ALA A 98 2.36 17.14 9.12
CA ALA A 98 1.11 16.49 8.75
C ALA A 98 1.37 15.07 8.24
N SER A 99 0.56 14.10 8.67
CA SER A 99 0.62 12.74 8.12
C SER A 99 0.06 12.72 6.70
N LEU A 100 0.90 12.34 5.74
CA LEU A 100 0.47 12.11 4.36
C LEU A 100 -0.38 10.85 4.26
N LEU A 101 -0.05 9.83 5.06
CA LEU A 101 -0.82 8.60 5.13
C LEU A 101 -2.26 8.88 5.57
N ASP A 102 -2.47 9.60 6.67
CA ASP A 102 -3.80 9.93 7.17
C ASP A 102 -4.58 10.79 6.16
N THR A 103 -3.90 11.74 5.51
CA THR A 103 -4.51 12.57 4.46
C THR A 103 -5.05 11.70 3.31
N ILE A 104 -4.25 10.74 2.82
CA ILE A 104 -4.66 9.84 1.74
C ILE A 104 -5.79 8.91 2.23
N ARG A 105 -5.68 8.35 3.43
CA ARG A 105 -6.69 7.48 4.06
C ARG A 105 -8.05 8.14 4.20
N GLN A 106 -8.08 9.42 4.59
CA GLN A 106 -9.33 10.16 4.79
C GLN A 106 -9.96 10.63 3.47
N THR A 107 -9.17 10.74 2.40
CA THR A 107 -9.62 11.30 1.11
C THR A 107 -10.04 10.21 0.12
N HIS A 108 -9.49 9.00 0.24
CA HIS A 108 -9.64 7.94 -0.76
C HIS A 108 -10.09 6.63 -0.12
N GLN A 109 -11.11 5.98 -0.69
CA GLN A 109 -11.55 4.66 -0.25
C GLN A 109 -10.50 3.58 -0.57
N ASP A 110 -9.87 3.68 -1.74
CA ASP A 110 -8.78 2.83 -2.25
C ASP A 110 -7.40 3.30 -1.74
N TRP A 111 -7.33 3.78 -0.48
CA TRP A 111 -6.11 4.39 0.04
C TRP A 111 -4.94 3.42 0.07
N LEU A 112 -5.19 2.13 0.36
CA LEU A 112 -4.15 1.12 0.51
C LEU A 112 -3.46 0.87 -0.84
N GLU A 113 -4.25 0.65 -1.87
CA GLU A 113 -3.83 0.48 -3.26
C GLU A 113 -3.02 1.70 -3.73
N ARG A 114 -3.49 2.91 -3.42
CA ARG A 114 -2.80 4.15 -3.77
C ARG A 114 -1.43 4.26 -3.11
N ILE A 115 -1.33 4.06 -1.80
CA ILE A 115 -0.04 4.17 -1.11
C ILE A 115 0.92 3.09 -1.60
N LEU A 116 0.46 1.86 -1.81
CA LEU A 116 1.28 0.77 -2.28
C LEU A 116 1.81 1.09 -3.68
N ARG A 117 0.95 1.56 -4.58
CA ARG A 117 1.35 1.96 -5.93
C ARG A 117 2.40 3.08 -5.90
N ILE A 118 2.22 4.10 -5.06
CA ILE A 118 3.20 5.18 -4.90
C ILE A 118 4.53 4.62 -4.40
N ILE A 119 4.52 3.78 -3.37
CA ILE A 119 5.73 3.22 -2.75
C ILE A 119 6.48 2.32 -3.72
N TYR A 120 5.82 1.30 -4.27
CA TYR A 120 6.48 0.30 -5.10
C TYR A 120 6.91 0.86 -6.47
N ASN A 121 6.12 1.74 -7.09
CA ASN A 121 6.51 2.34 -8.37
C ASN A 121 7.54 3.47 -8.23
N SER A 122 7.76 3.99 -7.02
CA SER A 122 8.86 4.91 -6.72
C SER A 122 10.17 4.19 -6.35
N GLY A 123 10.17 2.86 -6.35
CA GLY A 123 11.33 2.03 -6.01
C GLY A 123 11.46 1.70 -4.52
N GLY A 124 10.46 2.06 -3.70
CA GLY A 124 10.36 1.65 -2.31
C GLY A 124 9.82 0.22 -2.16
N PHE A 125 9.92 -0.31 -0.94
CA PHE A 125 9.31 -1.59 -0.57
C PHE A 125 8.96 -1.58 0.92
N LEU A 126 7.89 -2.28 1.28
CA LEU A 126 7.50 -2.48 2.68
C LEU A 126 7.93 -3.88 3.14
N PRO A 127 8.81 -4.03 4.15
CA PRO A 127 9.18 -5.33 4.68
C PRO A 127 7.98 -6.11 5.24
N ALA A 128 7.99 -7.43 5.03
CA ALA A 128 7.03 -8.35 5.60
C ALA A 128 7.29 -8.57 7.10
N VAL A 129 6.26 -9.03 7.82
CA VAL A 129 6.39 -9.44 9.23
C VAL A 129 7.31 -10.68 9.29
N PRO A 130 8.38 -10.66 10.12
CA PRO A 130 9.23 -11.82 10.34
C PRO A 130 8.45 -13.03 10.86
N TRP A 131 8.95 -14.23 10.56
CA TRP A 131 8.40 -15.49 11.08
C TRP A 131 8.95 -15.82 12.46
#